data_AF-A0A928U0L0-F1
#
_entry.id   AF-A0A928U0L0-F1
#
_cell.length_a   1.000
_cell.length_b   1.000
_cell.length_c   1.000
_cell.angle_alpha   90.00
_cell.angle_beta   90.00
_cell.angle_gamma   90.00
#
_symmetry.space_group_name_H-M   'P 1'
#
loop_
_entity.id
_entity.type
_entity.pdbx_description
1 polymer ?
#
loop_
_entity_poly.entity_id
_entity_poly.type
_entity_poly.pdbx_seq_one_letter_code
_entity_poly.pdbx_strand_id
1 'polypeptide(L)'
;MQFSKFCTPAQQLYFPPILDYLHQTQPDQPHCWWEWFIERVFGGQNNLLYHAHREDEGDTVAVKFTRLDERRRASRESHALWALQEAGRELAPVPFVLVEGRYHGRQAVIQSWFDGPVIPTTP
;
A
#
# COMPACT_ATOMS: atom_id res chain seq x y z
N MET A 1 -4.24 8.01 10.88
CA MET A 1 -3.27 7.82 9.77
C MET A 1 -1.91 8.19 10.30
N GLN A 2 -0.92 7.35 10.07
CA GLN A 2 0.45 7.52 10.53
C GLN A 2 1.38 7.45 9.30
N PHE A 3 2.14 8.52 9.08
CA PHE A 3 3.16 8.57 8.04
C PHE A 3 4.49 8.10 8.61
N SER A 4 5.28 7.40 7.79
CA SER A 4 6.65 7.05 8.12
C SER A 4 7.60 8.19 7.81
N LYS A 5 8.80 8.16 8.41
CA LYS A 5 9.89 9.11 8.08
C LYS A 5 10.40 8.99 6.64
N PHE A 6 10.02 7.93 5.93
CA PHE A 6 10.39 7.69 4.54
C PHE A 6 9.38 8.27 3.55
N CYS A 7 8.25 8.81 4.03
CA CYS A 7 7.23 9.45 3.21
C CYS A 7 7.58 10.92 2.99
N THR A 8 7.74 11.34 1.72
CA THR A 8 8.05 12.73 1.37
C THR A 8 6.85 13.66 1.64
N PRO A 9 7.06 14.98 1.77
CA PRO A 9 5.94 15.93 1.92
C PRO A 9 4.94 15.88 0.76
N ALA A 10 5.42 15.70 -0.48
CA ALA A 10 4.55 15.55 -1.65
C ALA A 10 3.66 14.32 -1.53
N GLN A 11 4.25 13.16 -1.19
CA GLN A 11 3.51 11.92 -0.96
C GLN A 11 2.44 12.05 0.14
N GLN A 12 2.72 12.80 1.22
CA GLN A 12 1.73 13.04 2.29
C GLN A 12 0.48 13.80 1.80
N LEU A 13 0.61 14.62 0.74
CA LEU A 13 -0.53 15.34 0.16
C LEU A 13 -1.42 14.42 -0.70
N TYR A 14 -0.82 13.48 -1.43
CA TYR A 14 -1.55 12.67 -2.43
C TYR A 14 -2.04 11.32 -1.90
N PHE A 15 -1.43 10.78 -0.84
CA PHE A 15 -1.85 9.51 -0.26
C PHE A 15 -3.24 9.49 0.38
N PRO A 16 -3.69 10.51 1.12
CA PRO A 16 -5.04 10.49 1.67
C PRO A 16 -6.14 10.45 0.58
N PRO A 17 -6.09 11.28 -0.49
CA PRO A 17 -7.06 11.21 -1.58
C PRO A 17 -7.14 9.84 -2.27
N ILE A 18 -6.01 9.23 -2.64
CA ILE A 18 -6.04 7.92 -3.33
C ILE A 18 -6.58 6.81 -2.42
N LEU A 19 -6.28 6.84 -1.12
CA LEU A 19 -6.84 5.88 -0.18
C LEU A 19 -8.35 6.02 -0.05
N ASP A 20 -8.85 7.26 0.00
CA ASP A 20 -10.28 7.53 0.08
C ASP A 20 -11.00 7.08 -1.19
N TYR A 21 -10.41 7.36 -2.36
CA TYR A 21 -10.91 6.89 -3.65
C TYR A 21 -10.99 5.36 -3.69
N LEU A 22 -9.87 4.66 -3.46
CA LEU A 22 -9.80 3.20 -3.52
C LEU A 22 -10.71 2.51 -2.51
N HIS A 23 -10.90 3.10 -1.33
CA HIS A 23 -11.82 2.58 -0.34
C HIS A 23 -13.28 2.63 -0.83
N GLN A 24 -13.66 3.75 -1.46
CA GLN A 24 -15.02 4.00 -1.93
C GLN A 24 -15.36 3.21 -3.19
N THR A 25 -14.49 3.24 -4.20
CA THR A 25 -14.79 2.72 -5.54
C THR A 25 -14.39 1.27 -5.71
N GLN A 26 -13.35 0.81 -5.01
CA GLN A 26 -12.80 -0.56 -5.09
C GLN A 26 -12.73 -1.09 -6.53
N PRO A 27 -12.06 -0.36 -7.45
CA PRO A 27 -12.09 -0.65 -8.87
C PRO A 27 -11.52 -2.04 -9.12
N ASP A 28 -12.09 -2.75 -10.08
CA ASP A 28 -11.66 -4.09 -10.49
C ASP A 28 -10.93 -4.09 -11.84
N GLN A 29 -11.09 -3.03 -12.64
CA GLN A 29 -10.41 -2.82 -13.91
C GLN A 29 -9.36 -1.71 -13.81
N PRO A 30 -8.26 -1.82 -14.58
CA PRO A 30 -7.28 -0.74 -14.71
C PRO A 30 -7.92 0.54 -15.22
N HIS A 31 -7.60 1.67 -14.61
CA HIS A 31 -8.07 2.98 -15.03
C HIS A 31 -7.18 4.09 -14.48
N CYS A 32 -7.33 5.29 -15.04
CA CYS A 32 -6.71 6.50 -14.52
C CYS A 32 -7.68 7.23 -13.58
N TRP A 33 -7.18 7.66 -12.44
CA TRP A 33 -7.87 8.56 -11.52
C TRP A 33 -6.93 9.68 -11.11
N TRP A 34 -7.29 10.91 -11.49
CA TRP A 34 -6.40 12.06 -11.41
C TRP A 34 -5.07 11.76 -12.13
N GLU A 35 -3.94 11.84 -11.46
CA GLU A 35 -2.61 11.54 -12.04
C GLU A 35 -2.16 10.09 -11.81
N TRP A 36 -3.00 9.26 -11.18
CA TRP A 36 -2.68 7.87 -10.90
C TRP A 36 -3.26 6.94 -11.95
N PHE A 37 -2.43 6.06 -12.52
CA PHE A 37 -2.92 4.83 -13.12
C PHE A 37 -3.00 3.76 -12.04
N ILE A 38 -4.17 3.13 -11.92
CA ILE A 38 -4.49 2.21 -10.84
C ILE A 38 -4.90 0.87 -11.44
N GLU A 39 -4.26 -0.20 -10.96
CA GLU A 39 -4.58 -1.57 -11.32
C GLU A 39 -4.79 -2.41 -10.06
N ARG A 40 -5.83 -3.27 -10.08
CA ARG A 40 -6.04 -4.24 -9.01
C ARG A 40 -5.13 -5.44 -9.20
N VAL A 41 -4.36 -5.78 -8.17
CA VAL A 41 -3.48 -6.96 -8.16
C VAL A 41 -4.24 -8.14 -7.55
N PHE A 42 -4.43 -9.19 -8.33
CA PHE A 42 -5.08 -10.43 -7.91
C PHE A 42 -4.07 -11.45 -7.37
N GLY A 43 -4.55 -12.40 -6.55
CA GLY A 43 -3.73 -13.48 -5.98
C GLY A 43 -3.62 -13.47 -4.44
N GLY A 44 -4.01 -12.38 -3.79
CA GLY A 44 -4.10 -12.31 -2.32
C GLY A 44 -5.45 -12.80 -1.80
N GLN A 45 -5.49 -13.84 -0.97
CA GLN A 45 -6.76 -14.39 -0.44
C GLN A 45 -7.46 -13.49 0.60
N ASN A 46 -6.73 -12.57 1.23
CA ASN A 46 -7.21 -11.86 2.43
C ASN A 46 -7.16 -10.33 2.35
N ASN A 47 -6.74 -9.75 1.22
CA ASN A 47 -6.51 -8.32 1.09
C ASN A 47 -7.00 -7.81 -0.27
N LEU A 48 -7.41 -6.54 -0.32
CA LEU A 48 -7.45 -5.80 -1.58
C LEU A 48 -6.08 -5.19 -1.78
N LEU A 49 -5.47 -5.46 -2.92
CA LEU A 49 -4.16 -4.92 -3.29
C LEU A 49 -4.29 -4.17 -4.61
N TYR A 50 -3.74 -2.97 -4.63
CA TYR A 50 -3.67 -2.13 -5.82
C TYR A 50 -2.22 -1.78 -6.10
N HIS A 51 -1.86 -1.83 -7.36
CA HIS A 51 -0.67 -1.21 -7.92
C HIS A 51 -1.10 0.17 -8.43
N ALA A 52 -0.46 1.23 -7.96
CA ALA A 52 -0.76 2.59 -8.38
C ALA A 52 0.53 3.31 -8.77
N HIS A 53 0.55 3.93 -9.94
CA HIS A 53 1.71 4.68 -10.42
C HIS A 53 1.32 6.06 -10.95
N ARG A 54 2.19 7.05 -10.73
CA ARG A 54 2.10 8.41 -11.33
C ARG A 54 3.21 8.56 -12.37
N GLU A 55 2.83 8.71 -13.63
CA GLU A 55 3.79 8.76 -14.75
C GLU A 55 4.77 9.94 -14.62
N ASP A 56 4.31 11.12 -14.20
CA ASP A 56 5.11 12.35 -14.19
C ASP A 56 6.09 12.44 -13.00
N GLU A 57 5.73 11.89 -11.84
CA GLU A 57 6.56 11.97 -10.62
C GLU A 57 7.35 10.68 -10.34
N GLY A 58 7.10 9.60 -11.09
CA GLY A 58 7.77 8.30 -10.92
C GLY A 58 7.41 7.57 -9.62
N ASP A 59 6.39 8.05 -8.90
CA ASP A 59 5.89 7.38 -7.69
C ASP A 59 5.13 6.11 -8.09
N THR A 60 5.64 4.96 -7.67
CA THR A 60 4.99 3.65 -7.85
C THR A 60 4.80 2.99 -6.48
N VAL A 61 3.54 2.72 -6.13
CA VAL A 61 3.16 2.23 -4.80
C VAL A 61 2.23 1.03 -4.85
N ALA A 62 2.31 0.22 -3.80
CA ALA A 62 1.30 -0.75 -3.46
C ALA A 62 0.35 -0.17 -2.40
N VAL A 63 -0.95 -0.18 -2.67
CA VAL A 63 -2.00 0.16 -1.69
C VAL A 63 -2.73 -1.09 -1.27
N LYS A 64 -2.64 -1.44 0.02
CA LYS A 64 -3.19 -2.66 0.58
C LYS A 64 -4.26 -2.35 1.60
N PHE A 65 -5.47 -2.84 1.38
CA PHE A 65 -6.53 -2.86 2.39
C PHE A 65 -6.66 -4.26 3.00
N THR A 66 -6.55 -4.34 4.32
CA THR A 66 -6.72 -5.56 5.09
C THR A 66 -7.96 -5.45 5.96
N ARG A 67 -8.68 -6.56 6.17
CA ARG A 67 -9.80 -6.60 7.13
C ARG A 67 -9.27 -6.26 8.52
N LEU A 68 -9.99 -5.38 9.22
CA LEU A 68 -9.72 -5.10 10.62
C LEU A 68 -10.16 -6.31 11.44
N ASP A 69 -9.20 -6.99 12.06
CA ASP A 69 -9.44 -8.05 13.03
C ASP A 69 -8.41 -7.98 14.18
N GLU A 70 -8.62 -8.80 15.20
CA GLU A 70 -7.78 -8.85 16.39
C GLU A 70 -6.29 -9.11 16.10
N ARG A 71 -5.97 -9.64 14.90
CA ARG A 71 -4.59 -9.95 14.52
C ARG A 71 -3.80 -8.70 14.12
N ARG A 72 -4.48 -7.56 13.91
CA ARG A 72 -3.87 -6.26 13.53
C ARG A 72 -2.83 -6.40 12.41
N ARG A 73 -3.19 -7.15 11.36
CA ARG A 73 -2.23 -7.61 10.34
C ARG A 73 -1.49 -6.45 9.67
N ALA A 74 -2.21 -5.39 9.31
CA ALA A 74 -1.63 -4.20 8.67
C ALA A 74 -0.60 -3.52 9.59
N SER A 75 -0.93 -3.34 10.87
CA SER A 75 -0.05 -2.69 11.84
C SER A 75 1.23 -3.51 12.06
N ARG A 76 1.10 -4.85 12.17
CA ARG A 76 2.25 -5.74 12.30
C ARG A 76 3.16 -5.71 11.07
N GLU A 77 2.57 -5.70 9.87
CA GLU A 77 3.30 -5.59 8.62
C GLU A 77 4.04 -4.25 8.53
N SER A 78 3.36 -3.13 8.73
CA SER A 78 4.00 -1.81 8.70
C SER A 78 5.14 -1.68 9.72
N HIS A 79 4.96 -2.18 10.94
CA HIS A 79 6.01 -2.16 11.97
C HIS A 79 7.21 -3.03 11.60
N ALA A 80 6.98 -4.24 11.06
CA ALA A 80 8.06 -5.10 10.61
C ALA A 80 8.84 -4.45 9.46
N LEU A 81 8.13 -3.85 8.50
CA LEU A 81 8.75 -3.12 7.39
C LEU A 81 9.52 -1.89 7.88
N TRP A 82 8.99 -1.12 8.85
CA TRP A 82 9.75 -0.01 9.46
C TRP A 82 11.05 -0.48 10.09
N ALA A 83 11.01 -1.56 10.88
CA ALA A 83 12.21 -2.12 11.49
C ALA A 83 13.25 -2.57 10.46
N LEU A 84 12.84 -3.15 9.33
CA LEU A 84 13.74 -3.53 8.24
C LEU A 84 14.39 -2.31 7.57
N GLN A 85 13.62 -1.25 7.32
CA GLN A 85 14.15 -0.01 6.75
C GLN A 85 15.11 0.69 7.72
N GLU A 86 14.81 0.68 9.02
CA GLU A 86 15.70 1.23 10.05
C GLU A 86 17.01 0.44 10.18
N ALA A 87 16.99 -0.84 9.86
CA ALA A 87 18.19 -1.67 9.76
C ALA A 87 18.98 -1.47 8.46
N GLY A 88 18.55 -0.57 7.56
CA GLY A 88 19.19 -0.30 6.28
C GLY A 88 19.14 -1.47 5.29
N ARG A 89 18.08 -2.29 5.36
CA ARG A 89 17.91 -3.47 4.49
C ARG A 89 16.95 -3.16 3.35
N GLU A 90 17.46 -3.08 2.13
CA GLU A 90 16.68 -2.96 0.89
C GLU A 90 16.12 -4.32 0.41
N LEU A 91 15.67 -5.15 1.35
CA LEU A 91 15.14 -6.50 1.08
C LEU A 91 13.62 -6.57 1.16
N ALA A 92 12.98 -5.42 1.38
CA ALA A 92 11.54 -5.33 1.58
C ALA A 92 11.01 -3.97 1.10
N PRO A 93 9.70 -3.88 0.80
CA PRO A 93 9.05 -2.61 0.48
C PRO A 93 9.30 -1.53 1.54
N VAL A 94 9.34 -0.27 1.12
CA VAL A 94 9.39 0.89 2.01
C VAL A 94 7.97 1.24 2.42
N PRO A 95 7.58 1.10 3.70
CA PRO A 95 6.24 1.45 4.15
C PRO A 95 6.13 2.97 4.33
N PHE A 96 5.18 3.60 3.63
CA PHE A 96 4.97 5.04 3.69
C PHE A 96 3.87 5.44 4.68
N VAL A 97 2.74 4.70 4.69
CA VAL A 97 1.56 5.06 5.48
C VAL A 97 0.93 3.84 6.11
N LEU A 98 0.53 3.96 7.37
CA LEU A 98 -0.41 3.06 8.05
C LEU A 98 -1.69 3.83 8.39
N VAL A 99 -2.84 3.26 8.02
CA VAL A 99 -4.16 3.79 8.37
C VAL A 99 -4.92 2.77 9.19
N GLU A 100 -5.19 3.13 10.45
CA GLU A 100 -6.04 2.38 11.36
C GLU A 100 -7.32 3.16 11.65
N GLY A 101 -8.46 2.49 11.70
CA GLY A 101 -9.73 3.04 12.19
C GLY A 101 -10.44 4.05 11.28
N ARG A 102 -9.86 4.46 10.15
CA ARG A 102 -10.48 5.42 9.21
C ARG A 102 -11.52 4.77 8.30
N TYR A 103 -11.28 3.53 7.88
CA TYR A 103 -12.08 2.83 6.89
C TYR A 103 -12.89 1.73 7.60
N HIS A 104 -14.22 1.78 7.53
CA HIS A 104 -15.10 0.91 8.32
C HIS A 104 -14.72 -0.57 8.18
N GLY A 105 -14.19 -1.16 9.25
CA GLY A 105 -13.77 -2.56 9.28
C GLY A 105 -12.52 -2.89 8.47
N ARG A 106 -11.71 -1.90 8.06
CA ARG A 106 -10.48 -2.10 7.30
C ARG A 106 -9.32 -1.24 7.81
N GLN A 107 -8.12 -1.79 7.69
CA GLN A 107 -6.86 -1.07 7.82
C GLN A 107 -6.24 -0.91 6.43
N ALA A 108 -5.45 0.13 6.21
CA ALA A 108 -4.75 0.33 4.95
C ALA A 108 -3.26 0.57 5.17
N VAL A 109 -2.44 0.10 4.23
CA VAL A 109 -1.01 0.36 4.16
C VAL A 109 -0.69 0.85 2.75
N ILE A 110 0.11 1.92 2.65
CA ILE A 110 0.80 2.28 1.41
C ILE A 110 2.27 1.98 1.61
N GLN A 111 2.87 1.32 0.63
CA GLN A 111 4.30 1.01 0.60
C GLN A 111 4.82 1.14 -0.83
N SER A 112 6.14 1.23 -1.00
CA SER A 112 6.76 1.19 -2.33
C SER A 112 6.35 -0.08 -3.05
N TRP A 113 6.22 0.01 -4.37
CA TRP A 113 6.21 -1.18 -5.18
C TRP A 113 7.57 -1.87 -5.11
N PHE A 114 7.59 -3.20 -5.07
CA PHE A 114 8.82 -3.98 -4.97
C PHE A 114 8.86 -4.95 -6.14
N ASP A 115 9.62 -4.57 -7.17
CA ASP A 115 9.75 -5.34 -8.39
C ASP A 115 10.59 -6.60 -8.16
N GLY A 116 10.16 -7.69 -8.77
CA GLY A 116 10.90 -8.93 -8.78
C GLY A 116 10.07 -10.11 -9.26
N PRO A 117 10.73 -11.16 -9.78
CA PRO A 117 10.03 -12.38 -10.13
C PRO A 117 9.45 -13.03 -8.87
N VAL A 118 8.14 -13.28 -8.88
CA VAL A 118 7.52 -14.13 -7.87
C VAL A 118 7.88 -15.56 -8.19
N ILE A 119 8.74 -16.17 -7.38
CA ILE A 119 9.05 -17.60 -7.50
C ILE A 119 7.84 -18.36 -6.95
N PRO A 120 7.12 -19.14 -7.77
CA PRO A 120 6.00 -19.93 -7.28
C PRO A 120 6.51 -20.91 -6.23
N THR A 121 5.87 -20.92 -5.05
CA THR A 121 6.16 -21.93 -4.05
C THR A 121 5.69 -23.26 -4.61
N THR A 122 6.60 -24.21 -4.78
CA THR A 122 6.25 -25.58 -5.16
C THR A 122 5.29 -26.13 -4.09
N PRO A 123 4.15 -26.74 -4.47
CA PRO A 123 3.15 -27.23 -3.52
C PRO A 123 3.68 -28.32 -2.58
#